data_AF-A0A4R3GGQ3-F1
#
_entry.id   AF-A0A4R3GGQ3-F1
#
_cell.length_a   1.000
_cell.length_b   1.000
_cell.length_c   1.000
_cell.angle_alpha   90.00
_cell.angle_beta   90.00
_cell.angle_gamma   90.00
#
_symmetry.space_group_name_H-M   'P 1'
#
loop_
_entity.id
_entity.type
_entity.pdbx_description
1 polymer ?
#
loop_
_entity_poly.entity_id
_entity_poly.type
_entity_poly.pdbx_seq_one_letter_code
_entity_poly.pdbx_strand_id
1 'polypeptide(L)'
;MSIRTPGKIFAALVATAALSLGFGTIASRAAEDAVVIPAPVVDEAGKSGMETAVFAGGCFWGVQGIFQHVKGVRSAVSGYAGGEASTAQYETVSTGTTGHAESVQVTFDPKQVSYGKLLQIFFSVAHNPTQLNFQGPDEGTQYRSALFIADPEQRKVAEAYIAQLDKAHVFKQPIVTKVTDYTGFYPAEQYHQDFLTLNPTYPYIAYNDLPKIENLREIFPTDYSKDPVLVLKAKG
;
A
#
# COMPACT_ATOMS: atom_id res chain seq x y z
N MET A 1 8.06 -88.43 11.09
CA MET A 1 6.87 -87.83 10.46
C MET A 1 7.34 -86.53 9.81
N SER A 2 7.74 -86.59 8.53
CA SER A 2 7.09 -85.92 7.39
C SER A 2 7.10 -84.37 7.55
N ILE A 3 7.62 -83.51 6.67
CA ILE A 3 7.58 -83.45 5.20
C ILE A 3 8.77 -82.60 4.68
N ARG A 4 9.02 -82.75 3.38
CA ARG A 4 10.11 -82.33 2.49
C ARG A 4 9.91 -80.92 1.87
N THR A 5 11.02 -80.17 1.72
CA THR A 5 11.43 -79.28 0.56
C THR A 5 10.67 -77.94 0.28
N PRO A 6 11.18 -77.01 -0.60
CA PRO A 6 12.28 -76.07 -0.33
C PRO A 6 12.02 -74.63 -0.90
N GLY A 7 12.96 -73.70 -0.73
CA GLY A 7 13.33 -72.83 -1.84
C GLY A 7 13.39 -71.30 -1.65
N LYS A 8 14.34 -70.76 -2.42
CA LYS A 8 14.43 -69.43 -3.03
C LYS A 8 15.20 -68.35 -2.26
N ILE A 9 16.47 -68.27 -2.69
CA ILE A 9 17.34 -67.10 -2.80
C ILE A 9 16.53 -65.84 -3.12
N PHE A 10 16.74 -64.76 -2.37
CA PHE A 10 16.43 -63.41 -2.83
C PHE A 10 17.62 -62.48 -2.62
N ALA A 11 17.89 -61.77 -3.71
CA ALA A 11 18.98 -60.85 -3.96
C ALA A 11 19.07 -59.71 -2.94
N ALA A 12 20.31 -59.34 -2.61
CA ALA A 12 20.64 -58.05 -2.04
C ALA A 12 20.39 -56.96 -3.08
N LEU A 13 19.61 -55.94 -2.72
CA LEU A 13 19.49 -54.70 -3.46
C LEU A 13 19.71 -53.54 -2.48
N VAL A 14 20.92 -52.99 -2.55
CA VAL A 14 21.29 -51.70 -1.98
C VAL A 14 20.57 -50.64 -2.81
N ALA A 15 19.50 -50.05 -2.26
CA ALA A 15 18.88 -48.86 -2.83
C ALA A 15 19.38 -47.64 -2.04
N THR A 16 20.12 -46.81 -2.76
CA THR A 16 20.68 -45.52 -2.34
C THR A 16 19.63 -44.59 -1.76
N ALA A 17 19.87 -44.10 -0.55
CA ALA A 17 19.11 -42.99 0.03
C ALA A 17 19.45 -41.70 -0.75
N ALA A 18 18.56 -41.29 -1.66
CA ALA A 18 18.58 -39.96 -2.23
C ALA A 18 18.12 -38.98 -1.14
N LEU A 19 19.08 -38.28 -0.54
CA LEU A 19 18.83 -37.17 0.36
C LEU A 19 18.28 -36.02 -0.48
N SER A 20 16.96 -35.92 -0.59
CA SER A 20 16.30 -34.75 -1.15
C SER A 20 16.56 -33.57 -0.21
N LEU A 21 17.56 -32.76 -0.56
CA LEU A 21 17.68 -31.40 -0.07
C LEU A 21 16.39 -30.68 -0.46
N GLY A 22 15.45 -30.63 0.49
CA GLY A 22 14.30 -29.76 0.39
C GLY A 22 14.81 -28.34 0.25
N PHE A 23 14.79 -27.81 -0.98
CA PHE A 23 14.65 -26.39 -1.18
C PHE A 23 13.27 -26.03 -0.61
N GLY A 24 13.22 -25.82 0.70
CA GLY A 24 12.14 -25.10 1.31
C GLY A 24 12.09 -23.77 0.59
N THR A 25 11.00 -23.52 -0.13
CA THR A 25 10.70 -22.19 -0.61
C THR A 25 10.71 -21.30 0.63
N ILE A 26 11.75 -20.50 0.78
CA ILE A 26 11.64 -19.29 1.59
C ILE A 26 10.58 -18.50 0.82
N ALA A 27 9.33 -18.62 1.26
CA ALA A 27 8.25 -17.78 0.76
C ALA A 27 8.68 -16.36 1.08
N SER A 28 9.21 -15.68 0.07
CA SER A 28 9.67 -14.31 0.15
C SER A 28 8.43 -13.49 0.52
N ARG A 29 8.28 -13.12 1.80
CA ARG A 29 7.16 -12.32 2.27
C ARG A 29 7.34 -10.87 1.85
N ALA A 30 6.83 -10.52 0.68
CA ALA A 30 6.42 -9.16 0.32
C ALA A 30 5.43 -9.28 -0.84
N ALA A 31 4.38 -8.48 -0.97
CA ALA A 31 3.94 -7.28 -0.28
C ALA A 31 3.31 -7.50 1.12
N GLU A 32 2.87 -6.41 1.73
CA GLU A 32 2.01 -6.42 2.92
C GLU A 32 0.64 -7.06 2.59
N ASP A 33 0.14 -7.91 3.49
CA ASP A 33 -1.15 -8.59 3.31
C ASP A 33 -2.29 -7.55 3.28
N ALA A 34 -3.09 -7.54 2.21
CA ALA A 34 -4.30 -6.75 2.18
C ALA A 34 -5.32 -7.26 3.21
N VAL A 35 -6.05 -6.34 3.83
CA VAL A 35 -7.05 -6.66 4.86
C VAL A 35 -8.42 -6.20 4.38
N VAL A 36 -9.39 -7.12 4.32
CA VAL A 36 -10.78 -6.75 4.05
C VAL A 36 -11.35 -6.08 5.31
N ILE A 37 -11.61 -4.78 5.22
CA ILE A 37 -12.05 -3.94 6.34
C ILE A 37 -13.44 -3.35 6.09
N PRO A 38 -14.23 -3.09 7.16
CA PRO A 38 -15.56 -2.51 7.00
C PRO A 38 -15.52 -1.12 6.37
N ALA A 39 -16.56 -0.77 5.62
CA ALA A 39 -16.72 0.58 5.10
C ALA A 39 -16.91 1.59 6.26
N PRO A 40 -16.44 2.84 6.11
CA PRO A 40 -16.63 3.88 7.12
C PRO A 40 -18.11 4.13 7.42
N VAL A 41 -18.45 4.29 8.70
CA VAL A 41 -19.81 4.66 9.14
C VAL A 41 -20.05 6.17 9.17
N VAL A 42 -18.98 6.96 9.12
CA VAL A 42 -18.99 8.43 9.04
C VAL A 42 -18.28 8.83 7.77
N ASP A 43 -18.83 9.80 7.06
CA ASP A 43 -18.21 10.42 5.89
C ASP A 43 -18.56 11.93 5.84
N GLU A 44 -17.92 12.65 4.94
CA GLU A 44 -18.18 14.07 4.70
C GLU A 44 -19.59 14.28 4.13
N ALA A 45 -20.18 15.44 4.40
CA ALA A 45 -21.38 15.85 3.70
C ALA A 45 -20.97 16.22 2.26
N GLY A 46 -21.49 15.49 1.26
CA GLY A 46 -21.02 15.62 -0.13
C GLY A 46 -20.85 17.07 -0.58
N LYS A 47 -19.60 17.49 -0.81
CA LYS A 47 -19.26 18.85 -1.22
C LYS A 47 -19.43 19.02 -2.72
N SER A 48 -19.66 20.26 -3.15
CA SER A 48 -19.71 20.62 -4.57
C SER A 48 -18.31 20.99 -5.05
N GLY A 49 -17.78 20.24 -6.01
CA GLY A 49 -16.47 20.51 -6.62
C GLY A 49 -15.50 19.36 -6.39
N MET A 50 -14.26 19.51 -6.87
CA MET A 50 -13.20 18.54 -6.59
C MET A 50 -12.65 18.77 -5.19
N GLU A 51 -12.26 17.68 -4.53
CA GLU A 51 -11.64 17.70 -3.22
C GLU A 51 -10.22 17.15 -3.30
N THR A 52 -9.41 17.47 -2.28
CA THR A 52 -8.04 17.00 -2.18
C THR A 52 -7.78 16.36 -0.82
N ALA A 53 -7.05 15.25 -0.82
CA ALA A 53 -6.57 14.57 0.38
C ALA A 53 -5.09 14.18 0.19
N VAL A 54 -4.32 14.17 1.29
CA VAL A 54 -2.89 13.85 1.25
C VAL A 54 -2.59 12.67 2.17
N PHE A 55 -2.12 11.57 1.57
CA PHE A 55 -1.88 10.29 2.23
C PHE A 55 -0.38 9.96 2.20
N ALA A 56 0.17 9.47 3.31
CA ALA A 56 1.51 8.89 3.39
C ALA A 56 1.41 7.47 3.95
N GLY A 57 2.03 6.50 3.29
CA GLY A 57 1.89 5.08 3.64
C GLY A 57 3.00 4.23 3.04
N GLY A 58 4.26 4.67 3.18
CA GLY A 58 5.41 4.01 2.58
C GLY A 58 5.87 4.67 1.29
N CYS A 59 6.55 3.91 0.43
CA CYS A 59 6.98 4.41 -0.87
C CYS A 59 5.79 4.98 -1.67
N PHE A 60 5.89 6.22 -2.10
CA PHE A 60 4.80 6.91 -2.81
C PHE A 60 4.46 6.31 -4.18
N TRP A 61 5.30 5.44 -4.76
CA TRP A 61 5.07 4.85 -6.08
C TRP A 61 3.88 3.89 -6.05
N GLY A 62 3.83 3.01 -5.05
CA GLY A 62 2.70 2.12 -4.81
C GLY A 62 1.45 2.88 -4.41
N VAL A 63 1.58 3.85 -3.50
CA VAL A 63 0.43 4.67 -3.04
C VAL A 63 -0.17 5.47 -4.19
N GLN A 64 0.67 6.08 -5.04
CA GLN A 64 0.22 6.78 -6.24
C GLN A 64 -0.49 5.81 -7.18
N GLY A 65 0.13 4.68 -7.50
CA GLY A 65 -0.47 3.67 -8.38
C GLY A 65 -1.83 3.20 -7.90
N ILE A 66 -2.01 2.97 -6.59
CA ILE A 66 -3.32 2.62 -6.02
C ILE A 66 -4.35 3.69 -6.36
N PHE A 67 -4.11 4.96 -6.00
CA PHE A 67 -5.09 6.02 -6.21
C PHE A 67 -5.31 6.36 -7.68
N GLN A 68 -4.31 6.16 -8.54
CA GLN A 68 -4.47 6.29 -9.99
C GLN A 68 -5.52 5.34 -10.55
N HIS A 69 -5.68 4.17 -9.93
CA HIS A 69 -6.62 3.14 -10.30
C HIS A 69 -7.97 3.23 -9.56
N VAL A 70 -8.29 4.34 -8.88
CA VAL A 70 -9.59 4.53 -8.20
C VAL A 70 -10.54 5.39 -9.04
N LYS A 71 -11.74 4.89 -9.35
CA LYS A 71 -12.81 5.64 -10.00
C LYS A 71 -13.18 6.87 -9.17
N GLY A 72 -13.39 7.99 -9.84
CA GLY A 72 -13.65 9.27 -9.19
C GLY A 72 -12.37 10.04 -8.81
N VAL A 73 -11.20 9.40 -8.74
CA VAL A 73 -9.92 10.12 -8.65
C VAL A 73 -9.60 10.76 -10.00
N ARG A 74 -9.16 12.02 -9.96
CA ARG A 74 -8.80 12.83 -11.13
C ARG A 74 -7.30 13.03 -11.27
N SER A 75 -6.58 13.03 -10.15
CA SER A 75 -5.13 13.13 -10.12
C SER A 75 -4.59 12.51 -8.83
N ALA A 76 -3.43 11.87 -8.91
CA ALA A 76 -2.67 11.40 -7.77
C ALA A 76 -1.20 11.80 -8.00
N VAL A 77 -0.71 12.78 -7.24
CA VAL A 77 0.63 13.35 -7.41
C VAL A 77 1.52 12.90 -6.26
N SER A 78 2.66 12.27 -6.58
CA SER A 78 3.69 11.92 -5.60
C SER A 78 4.44 13.17 -5.13
N GLY A 79 4.77 13.24 -3.85
CA GLY A 79 5.45 14.39 -3.27
C GLY A 79 5.83 14.20 -1.81
N TYR A 80 6.11 15.32 -1.15
CA TYR A 80 6.59 15.38 0.22
C TYR A 80 5.67 16.27 1.06
N ALA A 81 5.32 15.83 2.27
CA ALA A 81 4.53 16.61 3.22
C ALA A 81 5.03 16.44 4.66
N GLY A 82 4.78 17.46 5.50
CA GLY A 82 5.11 17.45 6.93
C GLY A 82 6.45 18.06 7.32
N GLY A 83 7.36 18.29 6.37
CA GLY A 83 8.58 19.08 6.56
C GLY A 83 8.52 20.46 5.88
N GLU A 84 9.65 21.16 5.88
CA GLU A 84 9.79 22.50 5.31
C GLU A 84 9.97 22.48 3.78
N ALA A 85 9.48 23.52 3.10
CA ALA A 85 9.56 23.65 1.63
C ALA A 85 10.99 23.56 1.09
N SER A 86 11.94 24.18 1.79
CA SER A 86 13.35 24.26 1.38
C SER A 86 14.06 22.92 1.35
N THR A 87 13.52 21.90 2.03
CA THR A 87 14.11 20.56 2.16
C THR A 87 13.34 19.49 1.39
N ALA A 88 12.38 19.88 0.55
CA ALA A 88 11.50 18.97 -0.20
C ALA A 88 12.12 18.52 -1.54
N GLN A 89 13.25 17.82 -1.47
CA GLN A 89 13.97 17.24 -2.62
C GLN A 89 14.34 15.81 -2.28
N TYR A 90 14.24 14.89 -3.24
CA TYR A 90 14.33 13.45 -2.98
C TYR A 90 15.60 13.05 -2.20
N GLU A 91 16.76 13.54 -2.61
CA GLU A 91 18.04 13.19 -1.99
C GLU A 91 18.11 13.65 -0.53
N THR A 92 17.48 14.79 -0.22
CA THR A 92 17.45 15.34 1.13
C THR A 92 16.42 14.61 1.99
N VAL A 93 15.21 14.35 1.45
CA VAL A 93 14.16 13.60 2.14
C VAL A 93 14.57 12.17 2.45
N SER A 94 15.29 11.53 1.53
CA SER A 94 15.81 10.16 1.68
C SER A 94 16.77 9.99 2.86
N THR A 95 17.32 11.08 3.41
CA THR A 95 18.12 11.04 4.65
C THR A 95 17.29 10.79 5.90
N GLY A 96 15.96 11.00 5.83
CA GLY A 96 15.05 10.88 6.97
C GLY A 96 15.13 12.04 7.98
N THR A 97 15.87 13.12 7.68
CA THR A 97 16.14 14.22 8.63
C THR A 97 15.25 15.45 8.45
N THR A 98 14.41 15.49 7.41
CA THR A 98 13.67 16.69 7.00
C THR A 98 12.28 16.82 7.64
N GLY A 99 11.80 15.77 8.30
CA GLY A 99 10.42 15.67 8.79
C GLY A 99 9.37 15.36 7.72
N HIS A 100 9.76 15.33 6.43
CA HIS A 100 8.85 14.95 5.35
C HIS A 100 8.45 13.47 5.45
N ALA A 101 7.24 13.16 5.00
CA ALA A 101 6.86 11.82 4.53
C ALA A 101 6.74 11.85 3.01
N GLU A 102 7.16 10.76 2.37
CA GLU A 102 6.66 10.45 1.03
C GLU A 102 5.14 10.34 1.08
N SER A 103 4.49 11.15 0.26
CA SER A 103 3.06 11.41 0.32
C SER A 103 2.48 11.49 -1.09
N VAL A 104 1.17 11.26 -1.19
CA VAL A 104 0.41 11.39 -2.43
C VAL A 104 -0.74 12.36 -2.22
N GLN A 105 -0.76 13.43 -3.00
CA GLN A 105 -1.90 14.33 -3.09
C GLN A 105 -2.90 13.79 -4.11
N VAL A 106 -4.06 13.39 -3.60
CA VAL A 106 -5.17 12.81 -4.38
C VAL A 106 -6.24 13.86 -4.57
N THR A 107 -6.53 14.22 -5.81
CA THR A 107 -7.67 15.06 -6.18
C THR A 107 -8.80 14.20 -6.70
N PHE A 108 -9.99 14.30 -6.12
CA PHE A 108 -11.12 13.40 -6.39
C PHE A 108 -12.45 14.13 -6.50
N ASP A 109 -13.41 13.47 -7.16
CA ASP A 109 -14.79 13.91 -7.27
C ASP A 109 -15.65 13.25 -6.18
N PRO A 110 -16.09 13.98 -5.14
CA PRO A 110 -16.86 13.43 -4.02
C PRO A 110 -18.22 12.86 -4.41
N LYS A 111 -18.70 13.13 -5.64
CA LYS A 111 -19.91 12.51 -6.18
C LYS A 111 -19.69 11.10 -6.72
N GLN A 112 -18.43 10.71 -6.96
CA GLN A 112 -18.06 9.40 -7.49
C GLN A 112 -17.34 8.54 -6.44
N VAL A 113 -16.51 9.17 -5.60
CA VAL A 113 -15.80 8.49 -4.51
C VAL A 113 -15.70 9.42 -3.32
N SER A 114 -16.08 8.96 -2.13
CA SER A 114 -16.00 9.75 -0.91
C SER A 114 -14.62 9.68 -0.26
N TYR A 115 -14.29 10.63 0.61
CA TYR A 115 -13.06 10.58 1.39
C TYR A 115 -12.99 9.35 2.29
N GLY A 116 -14.11 8.97 2.93
CA GLY A 116 -14.19 7.71 3.66
C GLY A 116 -13.84 6.50 2.79
N LYS A 117 -14.31 6.44 1.54
CA LYS A 117 -13.93 5.36 0.62
C LYS A 117 -12.44 5.36 0.29
N LEU A 118 -11.83 6.54 0.09
CA LEU A 118 -10.38 6.66 -0.11
C LEU A 118 -9.60 6.16 1.12
N LEU A 119 -10.05 6.48 2.33
CA LEU A 119 -9.48 5.94 3.56
C LEU A 119 -9.61 4.42 3.64
N GLN A 120 -10.78 3.87 3.29
CA GLN A 120 -10.98 2.42 3.25
C GLN A 120 -9.95 1.74 2.33
N ILE A 121 -9.73 2.28 1.14
CA ILE A 121 -8.72 1.77 0.19
C ILE A 121 -7.31 1.92 0.78
N PHE A 122 -6.99 3.08 1.34
CA PHE A 122 -5.69 3.37 1.95
C PHE A 122 -5.32 2.39 3.06
N PHE A 123 -6.23 2.12 4.00
CA PHE A 123 -6.02 1.19 5.11
C PHE A 123 -6.08 -0.29 4.69
N SER A 124 -6.79 -0.60 3.59
CA SER A 124 -7.01 -1.99 3.17
C SER A 124 -5.90 -2.55 2.28
N VAL A 125 -5.42 -1.76 1.32
CA VAL A 125 -4.54 -2.27 0.24
C VAL A 125 -3.30 -1.42 -0.04
N ALA A 126 -3.24 -0.16 0.41
CA ALA A 126 -2.10 0.70 0.08
C ALA A 126 -0.85 0.39 0.92
N HIS A 127 -1.05 0.05 2.20
CA HIS A 127 0.02 -0.10 3.18
C HIS A 127 -0.43 -0.84 4.45
N ASN A 128 0.49 -1.20 5.34
CA ASN A 128 0.25 -1.73 6.67
C ASN A 128 0.22 -0.59 7.71
N PRO A 129 -0.96 -0.22 8.24
CA PRO A 129 -1.11 0.94 9.13
C PRO A 129 -0.59 0.70 10.55
N THR A 130 0.00 -0.46 10.83
CA THR A 130 0.53 -0.83 12.16
C THR A 130 2.06 -0.72 12.25
N GLN A 131 2.74 -0.47 11.12
CA GLN A 131 4.19 -0.36 11.07
C GLN A 131 4.63 1.09 11.30
N LEU A 132 5.33 1.33 12.41
CA LEU A 132 5.77 2.66 12.82
C LEU A 132 7.11 3.02 12.16
N ASN A 133 7.09 4.01 11.26
CA ASN A 133 8.27 4.53 10.54
C ASN A 133 8.98 3.51 9.64
N PHE A 134 8.23 2.57 9.08
CA PHE A 134 8.66 1.73 7.97
C PHE A 134 7.43 1.17 7.25
N GLN A 135 7.58 0.72 6.01
CA GLN A 135 6.61 -0.10 5.27
C GLN A 135 7.34 -1.16 4.47
N GLY A 136 7.03 -2.42 4.71
CA GLY A 136 7.74 -3.54 4.07
C GLY A 136 9.28 -3.40 4.19
N PRO A 137 10.02 -3.30 3.07
CA PRO A 137 11.48 -3.15 3.07
C PRO A 137 11.98 -1.72 3.34
N ASP A 138 11.10 -0.71 3.37
CA ASP A 138 11.49 0.69 3.42
C ASP A 138 11.46 1.22 4.86
N GLU A 139 12.64 1.52 5.40
CA GLU A 139 12.81 1.99 6.78
C GLU A 139 13.10 3.50 6.85
N GLY A 140 12.40 4.20 7.73
CA GLY A 140 12.60 5.62 7.97
C GLY A 140 11.31 6.40 8.20
N THR A 141 11.43 7.56 8.85
CA THR A 141 10.28 8.42 9.15
C THR A 141 9.60 8.94 7.89
N GLN A 142 10.32 9.00 6.77
CA GLN A 142 9.80 9.35 5.46
C GLN A 142 8.79 8.33 4.91
N TYR A 143 8.79 7.10 5.42
CA TYR A 143 7.86 6.03 5.02
C TYR A 143 6.73 5.80 6.03
N ARG A 144 6.58 6.69 7.02
CA ARG A 144 5.54 6.56 8.05
C ARG A 144 4.12 6.61 7.45
N SER A 145 3.19 5.95 8.14
CA SER A 145 1.77 6.12 7.88
C SER A 145 1.25 7.46 8.47
N ALA A 146 0.69 8.33 7.63
CA ALA A 146 0.10 9.59 8.04
C ALA A 146 -1.00 10.08 7.09
N LEU A 147 -1.91 10.89 7.63
CA LEU A 147 -2.93 11.64 6.90
C LEU A 147 -2.69 13.13 7.16
N PHE A 148 -2.45 13.92 6.13
CA PHE A 148 -2.24 15.37 6.27
C PHE A 148 -3.53 16.10 5.93
N ILE A 149 -4.16 16.68 6.95
CA ILE A 149 -5.54 17.16 6.89
C ILE A 149 -5.58 18.69 6.99
N ALA A 150 -6.18 19.33 5.99
CA ALA A 150 -6.49 20.77 5.99
C ALA A 150 -7.94 21.06 6.42
N ASP A 151 -8.83 20.07 6.29
CA ASP A 151 -10.26 20.22 6.46
C ASP A 151 -10.79 19.57 7.75
N PRO A 152 -11.56 20.29 8.60
CA PRO A 152 -12.10 19.72 9.83
C PRO A 152 -13.06 18.53 9.62
N GLU A 153 -13.78 18.46 8.49
CA GLU A 153 -14.65 17.32 8.21
C GLU A 153 -13.83 16.07 7.87
N GLN A 154 -12.82 16.19 7.01
CA GLN A 154 -11.86 15.10 6.76
C GLN A 154 -11.19 14.62 8.05
N ARG A 155 -10.81 15.54 8.97
CA ARG A 155 -10.22 15.16 10.27
C ARG A 155 -11.18 14.27 11.06
N LYS A 156 -12.44 14.70 11.19
CA LYS A 156 -13.48 13.94 11.88
C LYS A 156 -13.69 12.55 11.26
N VAL A 157 -13.74 12.47 9.94
CA VAL A 157 -13.92 11.19 9.22
C VAL A 157 -12.71 10.27 9.43
N ALA A 158 -11.49 10.79 9.30
CA ALA A 158 -10.26 10.02 9.51
C ALA A 158 -10.15 9.46 10.93
N GLU A 159 -10.34 10.31 11.95
CA GLU A 159 -10.29 9.90 13.35
C GLU A 159 -11.40 8.91 13.71
N ALA A 160 -12.62 9.13 13.22
CA ALA A 160 -13.73 8.20 13.41
C ALA A 160 -13.47 6.85 12.74
N TYR A 161 -12.85 6.85 11.55
CA TYR A 161 -12.57 5.62 10.84
C TYR A 161 -11.45 4.81 11.47
N ILE A 162 -10.35 5.45 11.92
CA ILE A 162 -9.31 4.78 12.72
C ILE A 162 -9.93 4.13 13.96
N ALA A 163 -10.75 4.87 14.71
CA ALA A 163 -11.44 4.34 15.88
C ALA A 163 -12.40 3.17 15.55
N GLN A 164 -13.07 3.21 14.40
CA GLN A 164 -13.91 2.12 13.92
C GLN A 164 -13.07 0.86 13.64
N LEU A 165 -11.92 0.99 12.98
CA LEU A 165 -11.05 -0.14 12.64
C LEU A 165 -10.40 -0.74 13.90
N ASP A 166 -9.97 0.09 14.84
CA ASP A 166 -9.44 -0.36 16.13
C ASP A 166 -10.49 -1.15 16.91
N LYS A 167 -11.73 -0.64 16.98
CA LYS A 167 -12.85 -1.33 17.64
C LYS A 167 -13.22 -2.65 16.95
N ALA A 168 -13.07 -2.72 15.63
CA ALA A 168 -13.36 -3.92 14.86
C ALA A 168 -12.26 -4.98 14.95
N HIS A 169 -11.08 -4.63 15.51
CA HIS A 169 -9.92 -5.53 15.64
C HIS A 169 -9.52 -6.22 14.32
N VAL A 170 -9.64 -5.49 13.21
CA VAL A 170 -9.30 -6.02 11.87
C VAL A 170 -7.79 -6.13 11.65
N PHE A 171 -7.00 -5.36 12.39
CA PHE A 171 -5.53 -5.46 12.41
C PHE A 171 -5.04 -6.16 13.67
N LYS A 172 -3.94 -6.93 13.53
CA LYS A 172 -3.33 -7.68 14.64
C LYS A 172 -2.62 -6.80 15.67
N GLN A 173 -2.28 -5.58 15.28
CA GLN A 173 -1.56 -4.59 16.08
C GLN A 173 -2.31 -3.25 15.99
N PRO A 174 -2.12 -2.34 16.96
CA PRO A 174 -2.75 -1.02 16.92
C PRO A 174 -2.37 -0.22 15.67
N ILE A 175 -3.30 0.57 15.15
CA ILE A 175 -3.02 1.51 14.07
C ILE A 175 -2.11 2.62 14.61
N VAL A 176 -1.01 2.91 13.89
CA VAL A 176 -0.04 3.96 14.23
C VAL A 176 -0.10 5.17 13.29
N THR A 177 -1.04 5.15 12.34
CA THR A 177 -1.30 6.24 11.40
C THR A 177 -1.57 7.55 12.12
N LYS A 178 -0.82 8.60 11.79
CA LYS A 178 -0.98 9.93 12.39
C LYS A 178 -1.93 10.82 11.59
N VAL A 179 -2.97 11.35 12.23
CA VAL A 179 -3.80 12.43 11.65
C VAL A 179 -3.15 13.78 11.97
N THR A 180 -2.43 14.32 11.00
CA THR A 180 -1.53 15.47 11.13
C THR A 180 -2.13 16.71 10.46
N ASP A 181 -1.87 17.90 11.01
CA ASP A 181 -2.26 19.14 10.33
C ASP A 181 -1.51 19.31 9.01
N TYR A 182 -2.22 19.76 7.98
CA TYR A 182 -1.64 20.07 6.69
C TYR A 182 -0.85 21.39 6.76
N THR A 183 0.47 21.29 6.64
CA THR A 183 1.38 22.46 6.60
C THR A 183 1.88 22.78 5.20
N GLY A 184 1.68 21.88 4.24
CA GLY A 184 2.11 22.02 2.85
C GLY A 184 2.29 20.68 2.16
N PHE A 185 2.30 20.72 0.82
CA PHE A 185 2.62 19.59 -0.04
C PHE A 185 3.52 20.07 -1.17
N TYR A 186 4.60 19.34 -1.39
CA TYR A 186 5.63 19.69 -2.36
C TYR A 186 5.75 18.55 -3.38
N PRO A 187 5.29 18.74 -4.64
CA PRO A 187 5.38 17.70 -5.66
C PRO A 187 6.82 17.21 -5.82
N ALA A 188 6.99 15.89 -5.88
CA ALA A 188 8.28 15.27 -6.16
C ALA A 188 8.67 15.52 -7.63
N GLU A 189 9.95 15.29 -7.90
CA GLU A 189 10.56 15.41 -9.21
C GLU A 189 9.81 14.56 -10.26
N GLN A 190 9.83 15.01 -11.51
CA GLN A 190 9.03 14.38 -12.57
C GLN A 190 9.32 12.90 -12.77
N TYR A 191 10.56 12.46 -12.50
CA TYR A 191 10.96 11.08 -12.65
C TYR A 191 10.33 10.14 -11.60
N HIS A 192 9.73 10.67 -10.52
CA HIS A 192 8.96 9.88 -9.56
C HIS A 192 7.47 9.77 -9.92
N GLN A 193 6.98 10.60 -10.84
CA GLN A 193 5.56 10.60 -11.20
C GLN A 193 5.25 9.43 -12.12
N ASP A 194 4.12 8.77 -11.88
CA ASP A 194 3.63 7.63 -12.67
C ASP A 194 4.60 6.43 -12.68
N PHE A 195 5.54 6.36 -11.72
CA PHE A 195 6.69 5.45 -11.77
C PHE A 195 6.27 3.97 -11.85
N LEU A 196 5.30 3.55 -11.02
CA LEU A 196 4.76 2.18 -11.05
C LEU A 196 4.22 1.83 -12.44
N THR A 197 3.39 2.71 -13.02
CA THR A 197 2.77 2.48 -14.33
C THR A 197 3.80 2.45 -15.46
N LEU A 198 4.82 3.30 -15.39
CA LEU A 198 5.86 3.40 -16.41
C LEU A 198 6.92 2.30 -16.29
N ASN A 199 7.09 1.70 -15.12
CA ASN A 199 8.15 0.73 -14.83
C ASN A 199 7.62 -0.56 -14.15
N PRO A 200 6.61 -1.25 -14.72
CA PRO A 200 5.97 -2.39 -14.05
C PRO A 200 6.89 -3.60 -13.85
N THR A 201 7.99 -3.71 -14.62
CA THR A 201 8.98 -4.78 -14.49
C THR A 201 10.15 -4.42 -13.59
N TYR A 202 10.18 -3.19 -13.03
CA TYR A 202 11.22 -2.81 -12.08
C TYR A 202 11.09 -3.71 -10.83
N PRO A 203 12.16 -4.38 -10.37
CA PRO A 203 12.05 -5.44 -9.37
C PRO A 203 11.33 -5.01 -8.08
N TYR A 204 11.58 -3.78 -7.63
CA TYR A 204 10.89 -3.22 -6.47
C TYR A 204 9.37 -3.11 -6.71
N ILE A 205 8.96 -2.56 -7.85
CA ILE A 205 7.54 -2.41 -8.22
C ILE A 205 6.86 -3.77 -8.35
N ALA A 206 7.50 -4.69 -9.07
CA ALA A 206 6.95 -6.02 -9.33
C ALA A 206 6.73 -6.82 -8.03
N TYR A 207 7.60 -6.61 -7.03
CA TYR A 207 7.58 -7.36 -5.78
C TYR A 207 6.70 -6.70 -4.70
N ASN A 208 6.79 -5.38 -4.56
CA ASN A 208 6.16 -4.66 -3.44
C ASN A 208 4.83 -4.00 -3.80
N ASP A 209 4.64 -3.54 -5.04
CA ASP A 209 3.54 -2.64 -5.39
C ASP A 209 2.51 -3.23 -6.36
N LEU A 210 2.91 -4.03 -7.35
CA LEU A 210 1.94 -4.71 -8.24
C LEU A 210 0.94 -5.60 -7.49
N PRO A 211 1.34 -6.36 -6.45
CA PRO A 211 0.36 -7.11 -5.65
C PRO A 211 -0.70 -6.22 -5.00
N LYS A 212 -0.35 -4.97 -4.65
CA LYS A 212 -1.32 -4.01 -4.09
C LYS A 212 -2.38 -3.61 -5.12
N ILE A 213 -1.99 -3.43 -6.39
CA ILE A 213 -2.94 -3.16 -7.49
C ILE A 213 -3.88 -4.35 -7.73
N GLU A 214 -3.36 -5.58 -7.63
CA GLU A 214 -4.18 -6.79 -7.72
C GLU A 214 -5.18 -6.87 -6.57
N ASN A 215 -4.74 -6.61 -5.33
CA ASN A 215 -5.60 -6.55 -4.17
C ASN A 215 -6.68 -5.47 -4.30
N LEU A 216 -6.35 -4.29 -4.83
CA LEU A 216 -7.33 -3.23 -5.12
C LEU A 216 -8.41 -3.73 -6.09
N ARG A 217 -8.01 -4.40 -7.17
CA ARG A 217 -8.93 -4.96 -8.16
C ARG A 217 -9.84 -6.04 -7.57
N GLU A 218 -9.32 -6.87 -6.67
CA GLU A 218 -10.04 -7.99 -6.07
C GLU A 218 -10.97 -7.57 -4.93
N ILE A 219 -10.52 -6.67 -4.05
CA ILE A 219 -11.26 -6.25 -2.86
C ILE A 219 -12.23 -5.11 -3.18
N PHE A 220 -11.89 -4.23 -4.14
CA PHE A 220 -12.69 -3.07 -4.53
C PHE A 220 -13.03 -3.04 -6.03
N PRO A 221 -13.63 -4.10 -6.61
CA PRO A 221 -13.87 -4.19 -8.05
C PRO A 221 -14.80 -3.08 -8.58
N THR A 222 -15.71 -2.58 -7.73
CA THR A 222 -16.61 -1.46 -8.08
C THR A 222 -15.88 -0.14 -8.15
N ASP A 223 -14.87 0.07 -7.28
CA ASP A 223 -14.10 1.31 -7.17
C ASP A 223 -12.86 1.29 -8.10
N TYR A 224 -12.42 0.11 -8.56
CA TYR A 224 -11.26 -0.04 -9.44
C TYR A 224 -11.51 0.45 -10.88
N SER A 225 -10.57 1.23 -11.41
CA SER A 225 -10.43 1.64 -12.80
C SER A 225 -9.28 0.87 -13.47
N LYS A 226 -9.53 0.30 -14.65
CA LYS A 226 -8.47 -0.32 -15.46
C LYS A 226 -7.49 0.70 -16.02
N ASP A 227 -7.97 1.91 -16.27
CA ASP A 227 -7.19 2.99 -16.86
C ASP A 227 -6.71 3.92 -15.73
N PRO A 228 -5.39 4.01 -15.48
CA PRO A 228 -4.85 4.88 -14.45
C PRO A 228 -4.91 6.37 -14.86
N VAL A 229 -5.18 7.25 -13.89
CA VAL A 229 -5.10 8.71 -14.10
C VAL A 229 -3.65 9.21 -13.98
N LEU A 230 -2.98 9.38 -15.12
CA LEU A 230 -1.55 9.74 -15.17
C LEU A 230 -1.30 11.24 -15.05
N VAL A 231 -0.30 11.62 -14.26
CA VAL A 231 0.11 13.02 -14.04
C VAL A 231 0.81 13.58 -15.28
N LEU A 232 1.67 12.78 -15.92
CA LEU A 232 2.48 13.22 -17.06
C LEU A 232 1.66 13.34 -18.35
N LYS A 233 0.61 12.53 -18.51
CA LYS A 233 -0.27 12.57 -19.69
C LYS A 233 -1.21 13.78 -19.70
N ALA A 234 -1.53 14.35 -18.53
CA ALA A 234 -2.40 15.52 -18.41
C ALA A 234 -1.72 16.85 -18.82
N LYS A 235 -0.43 16.82 -19.20
CA LYS A 235 0.37 18.00 -19.58
C LYS A 235 0.74 18.07 -21.07
N GLY A 236 0.27 17.12 -21.90
CA GLY A 236 0.46 17.10 -23.35
C GLY A 236 -0.87 17.17 -24.09
#